data_AF-A0A7R9KAL0-F1
#
_entry.id   AF-A0A7R9KAL0-F1
#
_cell.length_a   1.000
_cell.length_b   1.000
_cell.length_c   1.000
_cell.angle_alpha   90.00
_cell.angle_beta   90.00
_cell.angle_gamma   90.00
#
_symmetry.space_group_name_H-M   'P 1'
#
loop_
_entity.id
_entity.type
_entity.pdbx_description
1 polymer ?
#
loop_
_entity_poly.entity_id
_entity_poly.type
_entity_poly.pdbx_seq_one_letter_code
_entity_poly.pdbx_strand_id
1 'polypeptide(L)' 'MLRIILVTVLLASSAIATTFDSCTDGGAAPTAVAVAGCAEQPCDFAPGTKVMVDVDFSVDEDVSALAAH' A
#
# COMPACT_ATOMS: atom_id res chain seq x y z
N MET A 1 32.97 -0.09 -11.26
CA MET A 1 32.19 1.05 -10.75
C MET A 1 30.75 1.08 -11.26
N LEU A 2 30.49 0.90 -12.57
CA LEU A 2 29.12 0.82 -13.13
C LEU A 2 28.20 -0.18 -12.41
N ARG A 3 28.72 -1.36 -12.02
CA ARG A 3 27.96 -2.38 -11.28
C ARG A 3 27.50 -1.92 -9.90
N ILE A 4 28.26 -1.06 -9.23
CA ILE A 4 27.92 -0.55 -7.89
C ILE A 4 26.79 0.48 -8.01
N ILE A 5 26.86 1.34 -9.03
CA ILE A 5 25.84 2.36 -9.32
C ILE A 5 24.48 1.72 -9.65
N LEU A 6 24.49 0.65 -10.45
CA LEU A 6 23.28 -0.10 -10.83
C LEU A 6 22.57 -0.71 -9.62
N VAL A 7 23.32 -1.26 -8.66
CA VAL A 7 22.75 -1.85 -7.44
C VAL A 7 22.10 -0.77 -6.58
N THR A 8 22.74 0.39 -6.38
CA THR A 8 22.16 1.46 -5.56
C THR A 8 20.89 2.08 -6.13
N VAL A 9 20.73 2.14 -7.45
CA VAL A 9 19.51 2.68 -8.08
C VAL A 9 18.33 1.71 -7.94
N LEU A 10 18.56 0.39 -7.96
CA LEU A 10 17.49 -0.59 -7.84
C LEU A 10 16.87 -0.67 -6.43
N LEU A 11 17.63 -0.36 -5.37
CA LEU A 11 17.12 -0.41 -3.99
C LEU A 11 16.09 0.70 -3.68
N ALA A 12 16.06 1.78 -4.45
CA ALA A 12 15.13 2.89 -4.23
C ALA A 12 13.69 2.59 -4.68
N SER A 13 13.43 1.46 -5.35
CA SER A 13 12.12 1.13 -5.92
C SER A 13 11.39 -0.01 -5.21
N SER A 14 11.82 -0.41 -4.01
CA SER A 14 10.98 -1.28 -3.19
C SER A 14 9.82 -0.47 -2.62
N ALA A 15 8.66 -0.54 -3.27
CA ALA A 15 7.40 -0.15 -2.67
C ALA A 15 7.21 -1.03 -1.42
N ILE A 16 7.35 -0.43 -0.24
CA ILE A 16 7.18 -1.13 1.02
C ILE A 16 5.67 -1.19 1.25
N ALA A 17 5.10 -2.39 1.17
CA ALA A 17 3.70 -2.60 1.53
C ALA A 17 3.52 -2.18 3.01
N THR A 18 2.54 -1.33 3.27
CA THR A 18 2.20 -0.90 4.63
C THR A 18 1.50 -2.07 5.33
N THR A 19 1.95 -2.44 6.53
CA THR A 19 1.24 -3.50 7.29
C THR A 19 -0.15 -3.02 7.69
N PHE A 20 -1.12 -3.92 7.67
CA PHE A 20 -2.51 -3.64 8.02
C PHE A 20 -3.08 -4.78 8.85
N ASP A 21 -4.06 -4.45 9.70
CA ASP A 21 -4.87 -5.42 10.42
C ASP A 21 -6.22 -5.58 9.73
N SER A 22 -6.74 -6.81 9.74
CA SER A 22 -8.09 -7.10 9.24
C SER A 22 -9.16 -6.56 10.19
N CYS A 23 -10.20 -5.93 9.65
CA CYS A 23 -11.36 -5.50 10.43
C CYS A 23 -12.14 -6.70 11.00
N THR A 24 -12.76 -6.51 12.16
CA THR A 24 -13.50 -7.55 12.92
C THR A 24 -14.62 -8.23 12.12
N ASP A 25 -15.19 -7.53 11.13
CA ASP A 25 -16.37 -7.98 10.38
C ASP A 25 -16.06 -8.97 9.24
N GLY A 26 -14.81 -9.45 9.14
CA GLY A 26 -14.48 -10.64 8.35
C GLY A 26 -14.53 -10.48 6.83
N GLY A 27 -14.45 -9.25 6.32
CA GLY A 27 -14.27 -9.00 4.89
C GLY A 27 -12.97 -9.61 4.35
N ALA A 28 -12.93 -9.84 3.03
CA ALA A 28 -11.70 -10.29 2.37
C ALA A 28 -10.57 -9.28 2.62
N ALA A 29 -9.48 -9.75 3.22
CA ALA A 29 -8.30 -8.93 3.43
C ALA A 29 -7.67 -8.54 2.08
N PRO A 30 -7.21 -7.29 1.91
CA PRO A 30 -6.48 -6.91 0.72
C PRO A 30 -5.17 -7.71 0.63
N THR A 31 -4.66 -7.86 -0.58
CA THR A 31 -3.36 -8.50 -0.83
C THR A 31 -2.22 -7.52 -0.51
N ALA A 32 -2.42 -6.22 -0.74
CA ALA A 32 -1.48 -5.18 -0.37
C ALA A 32 -2.20 -3.85 -0.09
N VAL A 33 -1.60 -3.07 0.80
CA VAL A 33 -1.96 -1.67 1.04
C VAL A 33 -0.68 -0.85 0.94
N ALA A 34 -0.69 0.23 0.17
CA ALA A 34 0.43 1.16 0.07
C ALA A 34 -0.06 2.57 0.37
N VAL A 35 0.50 3.17 1.42
CA VAL A 35 0.20 4.56 1.78
C VAL A 35 1.35 5.46 1.33
N ALA A 36 1.05 6.39 0.41
CA ALA A 36 2.05 7.28 -0.13
C ALA A 36 2.67 8.16 0.99
N GLY A 37 4.00 8.16 1.07
CA GLY A 37 4.73 8.90 2.10
C GLY A 37 4.89 8.19 3.45
N CYS A 38 4.41 6.94 3.57
CA CYS A 38 4.62 6.12 4.76
C CYS A 38 5.65 5.01 4.49
N ALA A 39 6.92 5.29 4.80
CA ALA A 39 8.01 4.32 4.65
C ALA A 39 8.23 3.47 5.93
N GLU A 40 7.84 4.00 7.08
CA GLU A 40 7.96 3.36 8.39
C GLU A 40 6.65 3.57 9.17
N GLN A 41 6.25 2.56 9.95
CA GLN A 41 5.03 2.60 10.74
C GLN A 41 5.34 2.95 12.20
N PRO A 42 4.47 3.73 12.90
CA PRO A 42 3.18 4.26 12.44
C PRO A 42 3.34 5.42 11.45
N CYS A 43 2.42 5.52 10.48
CA CYS A 43 2.42 6.62 9.53
C CYS A 43 2.06 7.94 10.24
N ASP A 44 2.93 8.95 10.15
CA ASP A 44 2.70 10.29 10.71
C ASP A 44 2.33 11.26 9.58
N PHE A 45 1.14 11.84 9.66
CA PHE A 45 0.64 12.81 8.70
C PHE A 45 0.21 14.11 9.40
N ALA A 46 0.59 15.24 8.81
CA ALA A 46 0.19 16.53 9.33
C ALA A 46 -1.33 16.77 9.14
N PRO A 47 -2.03 17.41 10.10
CA PRO A 47 -3.44 17.75 9.93
C PRO A 47 -3.68 18.59 8.67
N GLY A 48 -4.70 18.21 7.89
CA GLY A 48 -5.08 18.91 6.66
C GLY A 48 -4.33 18.45 5.40
N THR A 49 -3.38 17.52 5.49
CA THR A 49 -2.76 16.93 4.29
C THR A 49 -3.67 15.92 3.61
N LYS A 50 -3.59 15.85 2.28
CA LYS A 50 -4.19 14.77 1.49
C LYS A 50 -3.22 13.59 1.47
N VAL A 51 -3.73 12.40 1.73
CA VAL A 51 -2.97 11.14 1.70
C VAL A 51 -3.52 10.28 0.57
N MET A 52 -2.64 9.73 -0.26
CA MET A 52 -3.01 8.78 -1.32
C MET A 52 -2.77 7.37 -0.80
N VAL A 53 -3.76 6.49 -1.00
CA VAL A 53 -3.71 5.10 -0.58
C VAL A 53 -4.06 4.23 -1.78
N ASP A 54 -3.18 3.29 -2.09
CA ASP A 54 -3.43 2.24 -3.06
C ASP A 54 -3.77 0.95 -2.30
N VAL A 55 -4.85 0.28 -2.72
CA VAL A 55 -5.32 -0.97 -2.11
C VAL A 55 -5.48 -2.01 -3.21
N ASP A 56 -4.64 -3.04 -3.16
CA ASP A 56 -4.72 -4.17 -4.06
C ASP A 56 -5.50 -5.30 -3.39
N PHE A 57 -6.57 -5.75 -4.04
CA PHE A 57 -7.37 -6.88 -3.58
C PHE A 57 -7.85 -7.72 -4.77
N SER A 58 -8.11 -8.99 -4.51
CA SER A 58 -8.70 -9.92 -5.47
C SER A 58 -9.99 -10.47 -4.87
N VAL A 59 -10.96 -10.73 -5.73
CA VAL A 59 -12.27 -11.27 -5.36
C VAL A 59 -12.64 -12.35 -6.38
N ASP A 60 -13.04 -13.50 -5.88
CA ASP A 60 -13.46 -14.65 -6.70
C ASP A 60 -14.95 -14.58 -7.10
N GLU A 61 -15.69 -13.64 -6.49
CA GLU A 61 -17.15 -13.47 -6.64
C GLU A 61 -17.50 -12.26 -7.53
N ASP A 62 -18.78 -12.14 -7.91
CA ASP A 62 -19.28 -11.04 -8.74
C ASP A 62 -19.09 -9.66 -8.09
N VAL A 63 -18.50 -8.74 -8.82
CA VAL A 63 -18.16 -7.38 -8.37
C VAL A 63 -19.12 -6.31 -8.91
N SER A 64 -20.28 -6.69 -9.43
CA SER A 64 -21.21 -5.74 -10.05
C SER A 64 -21.75 -4.70 -9.05
N ALA A 65 -21.72 -5.02 -7.75
CA ALA A 65 -22.10 -4.13 -6.66
C ALA A 65 -20.91 -3.44 -5.97
N LEU A 66 -19.69 -3.56 -6.51
CA LEU A 66 -18.52 -2.89 -5.92
C LEU A 66 -18.68 -1.37 -6.05
N ALA A 67 -18.85 -0.70 -4.91
CA ALA A 67 -18.97 0.75 -4.85
C ALA A 67 -17.61 1.37 -4.48
N ALA A 68 -17.09 2.24 -5.37
CA ALA A 68 -16.03 3.17 -5.00
C ALA A 68 -16.68 4.32 -4.23
N HIS A 69 -16.37 4.44 -2.94
CA HIS A 69 -16.86 5.50 -2.06
C HIS A 69 -15.86 6.66 -1.95
#